data_AF-A0A1I9GAU8-F1
#
_entry.id   AF-A0A1I9GAU8-F1
#
_cell.length_a   1.000
_cell.length_b   1.000
_cell.length_c   1.000
_cell.angle_alpha   90.00
_cell.angle_beta   90.00
_cell.angle_gamma   90.00
#
_symmetry.space_group_name_H-M   'P 1'
#
loop_
_entity.id
_entity.type
_entity.pdbx_description
1 polymer ?
#
loop_
_entity_poly.entity_id
_entity_poly.type
_entity_poly.pdbx_seq_one_letter_code
_entity_poly.pdbx_strand_id
1 'polypeptide(L)'
;MAVEAVSEQCNQLQEEDTTNENGEYRIRGLHPNCVYRLVLKTPSGQRLHSYPTHYHIMVHFQVNAEDVRNIDFVLTHIDERVDIAGDVVFVDINPPPQYKIGLYKSDNLVHQTTVVAPST
;
A
#
# COMPACT_ATOMS: atom_id res chain seq x y z
N MET A 1 -8.81 1.44 8.95
CA MET A 1 -7.42 1.93 8.75
C MET A 1 -7.23 3.09 9.72
N ALA A 2 -6.01 3.50 10.02
CA ALA A 2 -5.78 4.63 10.91
C ALA A 2 -4.89 5.67 10.25
N VAL A 3 -5.14 6.94 10.56
CA VAL A 3 -4.25 8.05 10.22
C VAL A 3 -3.50 8.43 11.48
N GLU A 4 -2.18 8.41 11.39
CA GLU A 4 -1.27 8.74 12.48
C GLU A 4 -0.61 10.08 12.18
N ALA A 5 -0.52 10.95 13.18
CA ALA A 5 0.18 12.23 13.13
C ALA A 5 1.34 12.20 14.12
N VAL A 6 2.57 12.36 13.62
CA VAL A 6 3.79 12.37 14.45
C VAL A 6 4.51 13.71 14.31
N SER A 7 4.87 14.33 15.44
CA SER A 7 5.70 15.53 15.47
C SER A 7 7.06 15.24 16.11
N GLU A 8 8.11 15.16 15.29
CA GLU A 8 9.48 15.01 15.78
C GLU A 8 9.99 16.28 16.46
N GLN A 9 9.45 17.45 16.09
CA GLN A 9 9.89 18.76 16.58
C GLN A 9 9.31 19.09 17.95
N CYS A 10 8.13 18.55 18.29
CA CYS A 10 7.48 18.78 19.56
C CYS A 10 7.53 17.50 20.41
N ASN A 11 8.69 17.16 20.96
CA ASN A 11 8.88 16.04 21.91
C ASN A 11 8.34 14.68 21.44
N GLN A 12 8.37 14.39 20.14
CA GLN A 12 7.85 13.13 19.59
C GLN A 12 6.37 12.88 19.94
N LEU A 13 5.57 13.95 20.01
CA LEU A 13 4.12 13.82 20.17
C LEU A 13 3.53 12.99 19.04
N GLN A 14 2.64 12.08 19.40
CA GLN A 14 1.97 11.18 18.49
C GLN A 14 0.48 11.09 18.84
N GLU A 15 -0.36 11.27 17.83
CA GLU A 15 -1.81 11.11 17.92
C GLU A 15 -2.31 10.32 16.72
N GLU A 16 -3.42 9.62 16.87
CA GLU A 16 -4.00 8.83 15.78
C GLU A 16 -5.53 8.76 15.87
N ASP A 17 -6.17 8.51 14.73
CA ASP A 17 -7.59 8.20 14.67
C ASP A 17 -7.88 7.16 13.58
N THR A 18 -8.97 6.41 13.76
CA THR A 18 -9.41 5.37 12.82
C THR A 18 -10.38 5.96 11.80
N THR A 19 -10.16 5.65 10.52
CA THR A 19 -11.08 6.04 9.43
C THR A 19 -12.44 5.35 9.61
N ASN A 20 -13.53 6.11 9.51
CA ASN A 20 -14.90 5.58 9.56
C ASN A 20 -15.30 4.86 8.25
N GLU A 21 -16.54 4.37 8.18
CA GLU A 21 -17.08 3.68 6.99
C GLU A 21 -17.13 4.55 5.73
N ASN A 22 -17.20 5.87 5.88
CA ASN A 22 -17.17 6.85 4.79
C ASN A 22 -15.73 7.23 4.38
N GLY A 23 -14.71 6.68 5.05
CA GLY A 23 -13.30 7.02 4.82
C GLY A 23 -12.83 8.31 5.51
N GLU A 24 -13.65 8.93 6.35
CA GLU A 24 -13.32 10.17 7.07
C GLU A 24 -12.60 9.87 8.38
N TYR A 25 -11.77 10.80 8.85
CA TYR A 25 -11.03 10.69 10.11
C TYR A 25 -10.91 12.06 10.79
N ARG A 26 -10.70 12.09 12.11
CA ARG A 26 -10.48 13.33 12.86
C ARG A 26 -9.49 13.14 14.00
N ILE A 27 -8.23 13.49 13.74
CA ILE A 27 -7.20 13.55 14.77
C ILE A 27 -7.45 14.78 15.67
N ARG A 28 -7.44 14.57 16.99
CA ARG A 28 -7.59 15.62 18.02
C ARG A 28 -6.34 15.63 18.91
N GLY A 29 -6.25 16.62 19.81
CA GLY A 29 -5.14 16.69 20.77
C GLY A 29 -3.82 17.21 20.18
N LEU A 30 -3.79 17.61 18.90
CA LEU A 30 -2.59 18.16 18.30
C LEU A 30 -2.19 19.48 18.95
N HIS A 31 -0.94 19.55 19.39
CA HIS A 31 -0.38 20.77 19.97
C HIS A 31 -0.20 21.87 18.90
N PRO A 32 -0.56 23.11 19.22
CA PRO A 32 -0.36 24.23 18.32
C PRO A 32 1.13 24.58 18.18
N ASN A 33 1.47 25.23 17.07
CA ASN A 33 2.82 25.58 16.63
C ASN A 33 3.77 24.38 16.43
N CYS A 34 3.20 23.20 16.18
CA CYS A 34 3.93 21.98 15.87
C CYS A 34 3.64 21.55 14.42
N VAL A 35 4.68 21.03 13.76
CA VAL A 35 4.53 20.37 12.46
C VAL A 35 4.34 18.87 12.71
N TYR A 36 3.28 18.32 12.12
CA TYR A 36 2.96 16.90 12.17
C TYR A 36 3.12 16.28 10.80
N ARG A 37 3.79 15.13 10.75
CA ARG A 37 3.82 14.24 9.60
C ARG A 37 2.67 13.26 9.73
N LEU A 38 1.71 13.32 8.80
CA LEU A 38 0.56 12.43 8.75
C LEU A 38 0.86 11.24 7.85
N VAL A 39 0.55 10.03 8.30
CA VAL A 39 0.70 8.79 7.53
C VAL A 39 -0.50 7.88 7.71
N LEU A 40 -0.79 7.07 6.70
CA LEU A 40 -1.83 6.05 6.76
C LEU A 40 -1.24 4.69 7.18
N LYS A 41 -1.92 3.99 8.08
CA LYS A 41 -1.49 2.68 8.60
C LYS A 41 -2.63 1.67 8.76
N THR A 42 -2.26 0.39 8.78
CA THR A 42 -3.15 -0.71 9.18
C THR A 42 -3.42 -0.66 10.69
N PRO A 43 -4.47 -1.34 11.18
CA PRO A 43 -4.69 -1.51 12.62
C PRO A 43 -3.52 -2.20 13.36
N SER A 44 -2.70 -2.97 12.64
CA SER A 44 -1.49 -3.60 13.18
C SER A 44 -0.26 -2.68 13.19
N GLY A 45 -0.39 -1.43 12.74
CA GLY A 45 0.69 -0.44 12.73
C GLY A 45 1.57 -0.44 11.48
N GLN A 46 1.27 -1.28 10.48
CA GLN A 46 2.01 -1.29 9.22
C GLN A 46 1.62 -0.08 8.36
N ARG A 47 2.61 0.66 7.84
CA ARG A 47 2.35 1.78 6.91
C ARG A 47 1.73 1.26 5.63
N LEU A 48 0.70 1.95 5.15
CA LEU A 48 0.02 1.66 3.89
C LEU A 48 0.64 2.47 2.76
N HIS A 49 0.65 1.89 1.56
CA HIS A 49 1.01 2.59 0.33
C HIS A 49 -0.16 3.46 -0.11
N SER A 50 -0.11 4.75 0.22
CA SER A 50 -1.07 5.76 -0.19
C SER A 50 -0.44 6.83 -1.08
N TYR A 51 -1.27 7.56 -1.80
CA TYR A 51 -0.91 8.79 -2.49
C TYR A 51 -1.67 9.99 -1.90
N PRO A 52 -0.98 11.04 -1.43
CA PRO A 52 0.45 11.07 -1.12
C PRO A 52 0.84 10.04 -0.04
N THR A 53 2.13 9.73 0.06
CA THR A 53 2.65 8.80 1.07
C THR A 53 2.63 9.40 2.48
N HIS A 54 2.64 10.74 2.58
CA HIS A 54 2.48 11.49 3.81
C HIS A 54 2.10 12.95 3.54
N TYR A 55 1.59 13.63 4.57
CA TYR A 55 1.42 15.09 4.59
C TYR A 55 2.23 15.72 5.72
N HIS A 56 2.61 16.97 5.55
CA HIS A 56 3.12 17.80 6.65
C HIS A 56 2.11 18.91 6.88
N ILE A 57 1.54 18.97 8.07
CA ILE A 57 0.62 20.05 8.47
C ILE A 57 1.21 20.82 9.63
N MET A 58 0.96 22.12 9.68
CA MET A 58 1.27 22.96 10.82
C MET A 58 -0.03 23.33 11.51
N VAL A 59 -0.14 23.02 12.79
CA VAL A 59 -1.29 23.47 13.60
C VAL A 59 -0.95 24.86 14.12
N HIS A 60 -1.75 25.87 13.81
CA HIS A 60 -1.50 27.25 14.24
C HIS A 60 -2.24 27.60 15.54
N PHE A 61 -1.60 28.35 16.43
CA PHE A 61 -2.27 28.97 17.56
C PHE A 61 -2.95 30.28 17.13
N GLN A 62 -4.27 30.30 16.96
CA GLN A 62 -5.02 31.53 16.67
C GLN A 62 -6.28 31.62 17.53
N VAL A 63 -6.67 32.87 17.88
CA VAL A 63 -7.99 33.17 18.43
C VAL A 63 -8.98 32.95 17.27
N ASN A 64 -9.77 31.87 17.35
CA ASN A 64 -10.56 31.24 16.27
C ASN A 64 -9.80 30.20 15.42
N ALA A 65 -9.00 29.34 16.05
CA ALA A 65 -8.40 28.19 15.37
C ALA A 65 -9.47 27.34 14.66
N GLU A 66 -9.36 27.25 13.35
CA GLU A 66 -10.18 26.37 12.52
C GLU A 66 -9.49 25.00 12.37
N ASP A 67 -10.29 23.95 12.21
CA ASP A 67 -9.78 22.62 11.89
C ASP A 67 -9.00 22.69 10.55
N VAL A 68 -7.85 22.02 10.49
CA VAL A 68 -7.18 21.75 9.21
C VAL A 68 -8.01 20.70 8.46
N ARG A 69 -8.48 21.04 7.26
CA ARG A 69 -9.38 20.20 6.44
C ARG A 69 -8.78 19.90 5.07
N ASN A 70 -9.43 19.01 4.32
CA ASN A 70 -9.07 18.62 2.96
C ASN A 70 -7.67 17.97 2.89
N ILE A 71 -7.38 17.09 3.85
CA ILE A 71 -6.17 16.26 3.87
C ILE A 71 -6.59 14.83 3.56
N ASP A 72 -6.50 14.46 2.29
CA ASP A 72 -7.04 13.20 1.79
C ASP A 72 -5.92 12.24 1.37
N PHE A 73 -6.05 10.98 1.76
CA PHE A 73 -5.18 9.90 1.30
C PHE A 73 -5.92 9.05 0.28
N VAL A 74 -5.30 8.82 -0.87
CA VAL A 74 -5.81 7.88 -1.87
C VAL A 74 -5.07 6.56 -1.73
N LEU A 75 -5.80 5.50 -1.42
CA LEU A 75 -5.26 4.14 -1.49
C LEU A 75 -5.37 3.64 -2.92
N THR A 76 -4.23 3.49 -3.59
CA THR A 76 -4.17 2.71 -4.82
C THR A 76 -3.94 1.26 -4.41
N HIS A 77 -4.96 0.42 -4.63
CA HIS A 77 -4.75 -1.03 -4.62
C HIS A 77 -3.91 -1.35 -5.84
N ILE A 78 -2.59 -1.25 -5.72
CA ILE A 78 -1.69 -1.80 -6.72
C ILE A 78 -1.77 -3.31 -6.50
N ASP A 79 -2.65 -3.96 -7.25
CA ASP A 79 -2.51 -5.40 -7.47
C ASP A 79 -1.08 -5.58 -7.99
N GLU A 80 -0.19 -6.11 -7.18
CA GLU A 80 1.13 -6.55 -7.62
C GLU A 80 0.90 -7.75 -8.57
N ARG A 81 0.50 -7.45 -9.80
CA ARG A 81 0.44 -8.43 -10.88
C ARG A 81 1.87 -8.70 -11.28
N VAL A 82 2.35 -9.88 -10.92
CA VAL A 82 3.63 -10.40 -11.38
C VAL A 82 3.35 -11.19 -12.65
N ASP A 83 3.71 -10.63 -13.79
CA ASP A 83 3.70 -11.35 -15.06
C ASP A 83 4.99 -12.18 -15.17
N ILE A 84 4.86 -13.47 -15.46
CA ILE A 84 5.98 -14.41 -15.63
C ILE A 84 5.94 -14.91 -17.07
N ALA A 85 7.02 -14.64 -17.81
CA ALA A 85 7.23 -15.16 -19.16
C ALA A 85 8.51 -16.00 -19.19
N GLY A 86 8.51 -17.06 -20.00
CA GLY A 86 9.67 -17.93 -20.16
C GLY A 86 9.49 -18.89 -21.32
N ASP A 87 10.61 -19.30 -21.90
CA ASP A 87 10.67 -20.23 -23.03
C ASP A 87 11.06 -21.64 -22.57
N VAL A 88 10.44 -22.65 -23.18
CA VAL A 88 10.79 -24.06 -22.96
C VAL A 88 11.47 -24.58 -24.21
N VAL A 89 12.76 -24.86 -24.11
CA VAL A 89 13.56 -25.43 -25.21
C VAL A 89 13.75 -26.93 -24.98
N PHE A 90 13.34 -27.72 -25.97
CA PHE A 90 13.55 -29.17 -25.99
C PHE A 90 14.88 -29.46 -26.70
N VAL A 91 15.87 -29.99 -25.96
CA VAL A 91 17.23 -30.30 -26.48
C VAL A 91 17.32 -31.80 -26.78
N ASP A 92 17.86 -32.14 -27.95
CA ASP A 92 18.04 -33.52 -28.44
C ASP A 92 16.74 -34.35 -28.58
N ILE A 93 15.58 -33.71 -28.45
CA ILE A 93 14.26 -34.33 -28.63
C ILE A 93 13.32 -33.41 -29.40
N ASN A 94 12.39 -34.01 -30.16
CA ASN A 94 11.31 -33.26 -30.78
C ASN A 94 10.31 -32.79 -29.71
N PRO A 95 9.83 -31.53 -29.77
CA PRO A 95 8.83 -31.04 -28.84
C PRO A 95 7.56 -31.88 -28.94
N PRO A 96 6.96 -32.31 -27.82
CA PRO A 96 5.68 -33.01 -27.85
C PRO A 96 4.57 -32.07 -28.37
N PRO A 97 3.52 -32.61 -28.99
CA PRO A 97 2.40 -31.81 -29.50
C PRO A 97 1.67 -31.04 -28.40
N GLN A 98 1.74 -31.54 -27.15
CA GLN A 98 1.18 -30.91 -25.98
C GLN A 98 2.06 -31.17 -24.76
N TYR A 99 2.28 -30.16 -23.93
CA TYR A 99 2.97 -30.29 -22.64
C TYR A 99 2.35 -29.38 -21.59
N LYS A 100 2.58 -29.71 -20.31
CA LYS A 100 2.10 -28.90 -19.17
C LYS A 100 3.26 -28.19 -18.51
N ILE A 101 3.06 -26.93 -18.18
CA ILE A 101 3.99 -26.12 -17.39
C ILE A 101 3.32 -25.82 -16.06
N GLY A 102 4.02 -26.14 -14.96
CA GLY A 102 3.62 -25.77 -13.60
C GLY A 102 4.56 -24.72 -13.04
N LEU A 103 4.01 -23.65 -12.48
CA LEU A 103 4.73 -22.66 -11.70
C LEU A 103 4.59 -23.00 -10.21
N TYR A 104 5.70 -23.11 -9.50
CA TYR A 104 5.72 -23.50 -8.09
C TYR A 104 6.36 -22.43 -7.22
N LYS A 105 5.86 -22.27 -5.99
CA LYS A 105 6.46 -21.44 -4.93
C LYS A 105 6.58 -22.29 -3.66
N SER A 106 7.82 -22.56 -3.24
CA SER A 106 8.11 -23.41 -2.08
C SER A 106 7.33 -24.73 -2.11
N ASP A 107 7.45 -25.46 -3.21
CA ASP A 107 6.77 -26.74 -3.50
C ASP A 107 5.23 -26.69 -3.65
N ASN A 108 4.60 -25.52 -3.50
CA ASN A 108 3.18 -25.35 -3.76
C ASN A 108 2.95 -24.92 -5.22
N LEU A 109 2.07 -25.63 -5.94
CA LEU A 109 1.65 -25.26 -7.29
C LEU A 109 0.87 -23.93 -7.24
N VAL A 110 1.44 -22.89 -7.86
CA VAL A 110 0.84 -21.55 -7.96
C VAL A 110 -0.03 -21.44 -9.21
N HIS A 111 0.45 -21.98 -10.33
CA HIS A 111 -0.26 -21.92 -11.60
C HIS A 111 0.11 -23.13 -12.47
N GLN A 112 -0.81 -23.56 -13.34
CA GLN A 112 -0.54 -24.60 -14.32
C GLN A 112 -1.21 -24.24 -15.64
N THR A 113 -0.47 -24.35 -16.73
CA THR A 113 -1.00 -24.17 -18.08
C THR A 113 -0.61 -25.33 -18.98
N THR A 114 -1.36 -25.52 -20.05
CA THR A 114 -1.09 -26.52 -21.09
C THR A 114 -0.72 -25.79 -22.36
N VAL A 115 0.47 -26.09 -22.90
CA VAL A 115 0.96 -25.53 -24.15
C VAL A 115 0.72 -26.53 -25.27
N VAL A 116 0.16 -26.06 -26.37
CA VAL A 116 -0.04 -26.83 -27.61
C VAL A 116 0.94 -26.29 -28.65
N ALA A 117 1.75 -27.17 -29.24
CA ALA A 117 2.73 -26.80 -30.25
C ALA A 117 2.14 -26.94 -31.68
N PRO A 118 2.46 -26.02 -32.61
CA PRO A 118 3.23 -24.80 -32.42
C PRO A 118 2.38 -23.74 -31.70
N SER A 119 3.00 -23.01 -30.78
CA SER A 119 2.37 -21.86 -30.13
C SER A 119 2.15 -20.76 -31.17
N THR A 120 0.89 -20.46 -31.50
CA THR A 120 0.49 -19.29 -32.29
C THR A 120 0.58 -18.01 -31.49
#